data_AF-A0A356NNI0-F1
#
_entry.id   AF-A0A356NNI0-F1
#
_cell.length_a   1.000
_cell.length_b   1.000
_cell.length_c   1.000
_cell.angle_alpha   90.00
_cell.angle_beta   90.00
_cell.angle_gamma   90.00
#
_symmetry.space_group_name_H-M   'P 1'
#
loop_
_entity.id
_entity.type
_entity.pdbx_description
1 polymer ?
#
loop_
_entity_poly.entity_id
_entity_poly.type
_entity_poly.pdbx_seq_one_letter_code
_entity_poly.pdbx_strand_id
1 'polypeptide(L)'
;PIVTAYFHLHRQGKPLVQSRPDLNEAANFLYLINGGTEAEKDSVDTLDMCYVLHADHGMNASTFASRVTVATLSDIYSAVTSAIGTLKGPLHGGA
;
A
#
# COMPACT_ATOMS: atom_id res chain seq x y z
N PRO A 1 0.62 4.68 0.61
CA PRO A 1 2.11 4.64 0.75
C PRO A 1 2.64 5.20 2.07
N ILE A 2 2.34 6.46 2.44
CA ILE A 2 2.95 7.13 3.60
C ILE A 2 2.70 6.39 4.92
N VAL A 3 1.44 6.03 5.21
CA VAL A 3 1.09 5.27 6.43
C VAL A 3 1.89 3.96 6.52
N THR A 4 1.97 3.22 5.41
CA THR A 4 2.73 1.97 5.33
C THR A 4 4.23 2.18 5.55
N ALA A 5 4.81 3.23 4.94
CA ALA A 5 6.22 3.54 5.09
C ALA A 5 6.57 3.98 6.51
N TYR A 6 5.73 4.82 7.13
CA TYR A 6 5.91 5.25 8.52
C TYR A 6 5.76 4.09 9.50
N PHE A 7 4.81 3.19 9.27
CA PHE A 7 4.70 1.96 10.06
C PHE A 7 5.95 1.08 9.94
N HIS A 8 6.52 0.95 8.72
CA HIS A 8 7.75 0.21 8.48
C HIS A 8 8.96 0.82 9.22
N LEU A 9 9.14 2.15 9.17
CA LEU A 9 10.20 2.86 9.89
C LEU A 9 10.03 2.76 11.41
N HIS A 10 8.80 2.96 11.90
CA HIS A 10 8.46 2.89 13.31
C HIS A 10 8.79 1.52 13.90
N ARG A 11 8.47 0.43 13.17
CA ARG A 11 8.82 -0.94 13.58
C ARG A 11 10.31 -1.21 13.67
N GLN A 12 11.15 -0.37 13.06
CA GLN A 12 12.61 -0.44 13.12
C GLN A 12 13.21 0.57 14.11
N GLY A 13 12.40 1.36 14.81
CA GLY A 13 12.89 2.45 15.66
C GLY A 13 13.58 3.58 14.89
N LYS A 14 13.34 3.69 13.58
CA LYS A 14 13.90 4.75 12.73
C LYS A 14 13.03 6.01 12.81
N PRO A 15 13.63 7.21 12.70
CA PRO A 15 12.87 8.46 12.64
C PRO A 15 11.99 8.52 11.38
N LEU A 16 10.89 9.25 11.46
CA LEU A 16 10.04 9.52 10.30
C LEU A 16 10.70 10.54 9.38
N VAL A 17 10.54 10.33 8.07
CA VAL A 17 11.10 11.18 7.01
C VAL A 17 9.94 11.89 6.32
N GLN A 18 10.12 13.17 5.99
CA GLN A 18 9.09 13.92 5.27
C GLN A 18 8.93 13.42 3.83
N SER A 19 7.69 13.32 3.37
CA SER A 19 7.42 12.95 1.98
C SER A 19 7.91 14.02 1.02
N ARG A 20 8.39 13.59 -0.15
CA ARG A 20 8.91 14.45 -1.20
C ARG A 20 7.96 14.47 -2.41
N PRO A 21 7.21 15.57 -2.63
CA PRO A 21 6.23 15.67 -3.71
C PRO A 21 6.85 15.84 -5.10
N ASP A 22 8.15 16.08 -5.17
CA ASP A 22 8.92 16.15 -6.41
C ASP A 22 9.29 14.76 -6.97
N LEU A 23 9.15 13.71 -6.17
CA LEU A 23 9.33 12.31 -6.58
C LEU A 23 8.00 11.70 -7.04
N ASN A 24 8.05 10.73 -7.97
CA ASN A 24 6.87 9.93 -8.30
C ASN A 24 6.49 8.99 -7.14
N GLU A 25 5.32 8.33 -7.23
CA GLU A 25 4.76 7.52 -6.13
C GLU A 25 5.72 6.41 -5.65
N ALA A 26 6.30 5.65 -6.58
CA ALA A 26 7.24 4.57 -6.28
C ALA A 26 8.55 5.11 -5.67
N ALA A 27 9.13 6.14 -6.26
CA ALA A 27 10.37 6.76 -5.76
C ALA A 27 10.18 7.38 -4.38
N ASN A 28 9.06 8.09 -4.14
CA ASN A 28 8.73 8.66 -2.84
C ASN A 28 8.51 7.56 -1.79
N PHE A 29 7.82 6.46 -2.12
CA PHE A 29 7.66 5.34 -1.19
C PHE A 29 9.00 4.70 -0.81
N LEU A 30 9.87 4.43 -1.79
CA LEU A 30 11.21 3.88 -1.54
C LEU A 30 12.09 4.83 -0.74
N TYR A 31 12.08 6.12 -1.09
CA TYR A 31 12.77 7.17 -0.35
C TYR A 31 12.38 7.17 1.14
N LEU A 32 11.08 7.06 1.44
CA LEU A 32 10.57 7.01 2.80
C LEU A 32 11.05 5.76 3.55
N ILE A 33 10.85 4.56 3.01
CA ILE A 33 11.24 3.32 3.71
C ILE A 33 12.76 3.17 3.89
N ASN A 34 13.54 3.80 3.01
CA ASN A 34 14.99 3.85 3.07
C ASN A 34 15.53 4.93 4.04
N GLY A 35 14.68 5.65 4.75
CA GLY A 35 15.11 6.64 5.73
C GLY A 35 15.63 7.93 5.09
N GLY A 36 15.12 8.30 3.91
CA GLY A 36 15.47 9.55 3.22
C GLY A 36 16.61 9.41 2.21
N THR A 37 16.94 8.18 1.83
CA THR A 37 17.90 7.88 0.76
C THR A 37 17.14 7.50 -0.49
N GLU A 38 17.40 8.18 -1.60
CA GLU A 38 16.81 7.84 -2.91
C GLU A 38 17.24 6.44 -3.35
N ALA A 39 16.30 5.69 -3.93
CA ALA A 39 16.58 4.37 -4.48
C ALA A 39 17.13 4.47 -5.91
N GLU A 40 17.84 3.43 -6.34
CA GLU A 40 18.30 3.32 -7.72
C GLU A 40 17.11 3.20 -8.70
N LYS A 41 17.32 3.67 -9.93
CA LYS A 41 16.29 3.71 -10.98
C LYS A 41 15.61 2.35 -11.17
N ASP A 42 16.37 1.26 -11.22
CA ASP A 42 15.82 -0.09 -11.43
C ASP A 42 14.87 -0.52 -10.30
N SER A 43 15.15 -0.10 -9.06
CA SER A 43 14.26 -0.36 -7.91
C SER A 43 12.96 0.44 -8.01
N VAL A 44 13.06 1.70 -8.45
CA VAL A 44 11.89 2.56 -8.69
C VAL A 44 11.00 1.98 -9.78
N ASP A 45 11.58 1.63 -10.93
CA ASP A 45 10.86 1.06 -12.07
C ASP A 45 10.22 -0.30 -11.70
N THR A 46 10.92 -1.12 -10.92
CA THR A 46 10.39 -2.40 -10.44
C THR A 46 9.17 -2.21 -9.55
N LEU A 47 9.23 -1.28 -8.59
CA LEU A 47 8.10 -1.01 -7.70
C LEU A 47 6.92 -0.41 -8.46
N ASP A 48 7.17 0.47 -9.43
CA ASP A 48 6.12 1.05 -10.27
C ASP A 48 5.38 -0.05 -11.07
N MET A 49 6.12 -0.99 -11.66
CA MET A 49 5.54 -2.19 -12.28
C MET A 49 4.72 -3.01 -11.28
N CYS A 50 5.23 -3.22 -10.06
CA CYS A 50 4.49 -3.93 -9.02
C CYS A 50 3.18 -3.24 -8.65
N TYR A 51 3.14 -1.90 -8.58
CA TYR A 51 1.91 -1.15 -8.34
C TYR A 51 0.89 -1.38 -9.45
N VAL A 52 1.30 -1.33 -10.72
CA VAL A 52 0.40 -1.59 -11.85
C VAL A 52 -0.14 -3.02 -11.80
N LEU A 53 0.73 -4.02 -11.56
CA LEU A 53 0.33 -5.42 -11.53
C LEU A 53 -0.66 -5.76 -10.41
N HIS A 54 -0.58 -5.08 -9.27
CA HIS A 54 -1.45 -5.32 -8.11
C HIS A 54 -2.62 -4.33 -8.02
N ALA A 55 -2.77 -3.41 -8.99
CA ALA A 55 -3.77 -2.35 -8.92
C ALA A 55 -5.21 -2.89 -8.91
N ASP A 56 -5.51 -3.92 -9.71
CA ASP A 56 -6.81 -4.57 -9.75
C ASP A 56 -6.69 -6.05 -10.13
N HIS A 57 -7.66 -6.84 -9.63
CA HIS A 57 -7.77 -8.25 -10.00
C HIS A 57 -9.24 -8.71 -9.92
N GLY A 58 -10.16 -7.90 -10.46
CA GLY A 58 -11.58 -8.20 -10.54
C GLY A 58 -12.25 -8.49 -9.19
N MET A 59 -13.11 -9.51 -9.16
CA MET A 59 -13.88 -9.92 -7.96
C MET A 59 -13.09 -10.87 -7.04
N ASN A 60 -11.84 -10.54 -6.76
CA ASN A 60 -11.08 -11.24 -5.72
C ASN A 60 -11.70 -11.02 -4.33
N ALA A 61 -11.30 -11.82 -3.33
CA ALA A 61 -11.96 -11.87 -2.03
C ALA A 61 -12.04 -10.50 -1.32
N SER A 62 -10.97 -9.71 -1.33
CA SER A 62 -10.96 -8.38 -0.70
C SER A 62 -11.83 -7.37 -1.45
N THR A 63 -11.82 -7.39 -2.79
CA THR A 63 -12.72 -6.55 -3.60
C THR A 63 -14.19 -6.91 -3.31
N PHE A 64 -14.50 -8.20 -3.22
CA PHE A 64 -15.85 -8.66 -2.90
C PHE A 64 -16.30 -8.22 -1.50
N ALA A 65 -15.44 -8.35 -0.49
CA ALA A 65 -15.73 -7.90 0.88
C ALA A 65 -15.98 -6.38 0.96
N SER A 66 -15.18 -5.58 0.24
CA SER A 66 -15.41 -4.14 0.10
C SER A 66 -16.81 -3.84 -0.44
N ARG A 67 -17.20 -4.50 -1.54
CA ARG A 67 -18.50 -4.30 -2.18
C ARG A 67 -19.67 -4.73 -1.30
N VAL A 68 -19.55 -5.83 -0.57
CA VAL A 68 -20.56 -6.26 0.43
C VAL A 68 -20.73 -5.18 1.51
N THR A 69 -19.63 -4.58 1.96
CA THR A 69 -19.67 -3.49 2.96
C THR A 69 -20.37 -2.25 2.41
N VAL A 70 -20.05 -1.82 1.20
CA VAL A 70 -20.72 -0.66 0.56
C VAL A 70 -22.21 -0.93 0.30
N ALA A 71 -22.59 -2.17 0.00
CA ALA A 71 -24.00 -2.53 -0.26
C ALA A 71 -24.92 -2.34 0.96
N THR A 72 -24.38 -2.18 2.17
CA THR A 72 -25.15 -1.85 3.38
C THR A 72 -25.33 -0.35 3.61
N LEU A 73 -24.90 0.49 2.66
CA LEU A 73 -24.80 1.95 2.78
C LEU A 73 -23.74 2.44 3.79
N SER A 74 -22.76 1.59 4.12
CA SER A 74 -21.57 2.00 4.87
C SER A 74 -20.64 2.88 4.02
N ASP A 75 -19.74 3.60 4.68
CA ASP A 75 -18.81 4.53 4.04
C ASP A 75 -17.60 3.83 3.39
N ILE A 76 -16.89 4.58 2.54
CA ILE A 76 -15.74 4.05 1.79
C ILE A 76 -14.56 3.63 2.69
N TYR A 77 -14.35 4.28 3.84
CA TYR A 77 -13.26 3.92 4.75
C TYR A 77 -13.57 2.60 5.47
N SER A 78 -14.82 2.39 5.87
CA SER A 78 -15.29 1.10 6.38
C SER A 78 -15.13 -0.02 5.35
N ALA A 79 -15.47 0.24 4.09
CA ALA A 79 -15.29 -0.71 2.99
C ALA A 79 -13.81 -1.07 2.72
N VAL A 80 -12.92 -0.06 2.70
CA VAL A 80 -11.47 -0.29 2.54
C VAL A 80 -10.89 -1.04 3.73
N THR A 81 -11.34 -0.73 4.94
CA THR A 81 -10.91 -1.45 6.16
C THR A 81 -11.32 -2.92 6.13
N SER A 82 -12.55 -3.21 5.71
CA SER A 82 -13.05 -4.57 5.47
C SER A 82 -12.18 -5.31 4.43
N ALA A 83 -11.88 -4.65 3.30
CA ALA A 83 -11.03 -5.20 2.25
C ALA A 83 -9.61 -5.53 2.74
N ILE A 84 -8.98 -4.63 3.52
CA ILE A 84 -7.65 -4.86 4.12
C ILE A 84 -7.68 -6.07 5.06
N GLY A 85 -8.74 -6.19 5.87
CA GLY A 85 -8.96 -7.35 6.74
C GLY A 85 -9.01 -8.67 5.97
N THR A 86 -9.73 -8.69 4.85
CA THR A 86 -9.79 -9.87 3.96
C THR A 86 -8.45 -10.13 3.25
N LEU A 87 -7.75 -9.08 2.79
CA LEU A 87 -6.47 -9.18 2.10
C LEU A 87 -5.37 -9.76 3.01
N LYS A 88 -5.42 -9.51 4.32
CA LYS A 88 -4.46 -10.03 5.30
C LYS A 88 -4.42 -11.57 5.38
N GLY A 89 -5.44 -12.28 4.92
CA GLY A 89 -5.48 -13.74 5.01
C GLY A 89 -4.35 -14.42 4.21
N PRO A 90 -3.73 -15.49 4.73
CA PRO A 90 -2.62 -16.19 4.04
C PRO A 90 -3.05 -16.91 2.76
N LEU A 91 -4.35 -17.10 2.54
CA LEU A 91 -4.92 -17.66 1.31
C LEU A 91 -5.33 -16.57 0.30
N HIS A 92 -5.00 -15.31 0.58
CA HIS A 92 -5.25 -14.17 -0.30
C HIS A 92 -3.98 -13.33 -0.42
N GLY A 93 -3.93 -12.12 0.14
CA GLY A 93 -2.76 -11.22 0.01
C GLY A 93 -1.59 -11.54 0.94
N GLY A 94 -1.72 -12.52 1.84
CA GLY A 94 -0.64 -13.00 2.70
C GLY A 94 0.15 -14.19 2.14
N ALA A 95 -0.14 -14.62 0.91
CA ALA A 95 0.60 -15.66 0.19
C ALA A 95 1.91 -15.10 -0.38
#